data_AF-A0A4Q2U752-F1
#
_entry.id   AF-A0A4Q2U752-F1
#
_cell.length_a   1.000
_cell.length_b   1.000
_cell.length_c   1.000
_cell.angle_alpha   90.00
_cell.angle_beta   90.00
_cell.angle_gamma   90.00
#
_symmetry.space_group_name_H-M   'P 1'
#
loop_
_entity.id
_entity.type
_entity.pdbx_description
1 polymer ?
#
loop_
_entity_poly.entity_id
_entity_poly.type
_entity_poly.pdbx_seq_one_letter_code
_entity_poly.pdbx_strand_id
1 'polypeptide(L)'
;MPLKPTRLPAEEERFEVRFIMREGEEEVDCFVDESAIEDLDGGEDDALVERFGRHRALFEAIASWLHDEGEIPRVELHHVVQFRER
;
A
#
# COMPACT_ATOMS: atom_id res chain seq x y z
N MET A 1 9.41 13.94 -2.38
CA MET A 1 9.69 13.39 -3.73
C MET A 1 8.90 12.11 -3.88
N PRO A 2 8.58 11.61 -5.09
CA PRO A 2 7.83 10.36 -5.20
C PRO A 2 8.66 9.19 -4.65
N LEU A 3 8.03 8.38 -3.81
CA LEU A 3 8.60 7.13 -3.32
C LEU A 3 8.84 6.18 -4.50
N LYS A 4 9.95 5.45 -4.45
CA LYS A 4 10.27 4.44 -5.46
C LYS A 4 9.96 3.04 -4.92
N PRO A 5 9.38 2.16 -5.75
CA PRO A 5 9.19 0.76 -5.39
C PRO A 5 10.50 0.07 -5.02
N THR A 6 10.41 -0.90 -4.11
CA THR A 6 11.49 -1.84 -3.81
C THR A 6 11.11 -3.25 -4.24
N ARG A 7 12.10 -4.15 -4.28
CA ARG A 7 11.88 -5.60 -4.46
C ARG A 7 11.76 -6.34 -3.12
N LEU A 8 11.72 -5.61 -2.00
CA LEU A 8 11.58 -6.23 -0.70
C LEU A 8 10.18 -6.86 -0.58
N PRO A 9 10.08 -8.05 0.02
CA PRO A 9 8.81 -8.70 0.25
C PRO A 9 7.94 -7.81 1.15
N ALA A 10 6.63 -7.85 0.91
CA ALA A 10 5.68 -7.31 1.86
C ALA A 10 5.45 -8.34 2.98
N GLU A 11 5.14 -7.86 4.17
CA GLU A 11 4.90 -8.66 5.36
C GLU A 11 3.44 -8.50 5.78
N GLU A 12 2.79 -9.62 6.07
CA GLU A 12 1.44 -9.60 6.63
C GLU A 12 1.51 -9.34 8.13
N GLU A 13 0.80 -8.31 8.57
CA GLU A 13 0.50 -8.05 9.97
C GLU A 13 -0.98 -8.36 10.24
N ARG A 14 -1.42 -8.22 11.49
CA ARG A 14 -2.71 -8.76 11.93
C ARG A 14 -3.92 -8.20 11.16
N PHE A 15 -3.88 -6.94 10.75
CA PHE A 15 -4.97 -6.25 10.04
C PHE A 15 -4.46 -5.36 8.90
N GLU A 16 -3.21 -5.56 8.48
CA GLU A 16 -2.56 -4.71 7.49
C GLU A 16 -1.41 -5.46 6.81
N VAL A 17 -0.98 -4.95 5.65
CA VAL A 17 0.23 -5.39 4.98
C VAL A 17 1.25 -4.27 5.04
N ARG A 18 2.42 -4.58 5.61
CA ARG A 18 3.58 -3.69 5.62
C ARG A 18 4.45 -3.95 4.40
N PHE A 19 4.91 -2.89 3.73
CA PHE A 19 5.84 -2.98 2.61
C PHE A 19 6.79 -1.80 2.61
N ILE A 20 7.97 -1.97 1.99
CA ILE A 20 9.02 -0.95 2.00
C ILE A 20 9.09 -0.26 0.64
N MET A 21 9.05 1.06 0.65
CA MET A 21 9.45 1.91 -0.48
C MET A 21 10.73 2.67 -0.13
N ARG A 22 11.26 3.49 -1.06
CA ARG A 22 12.46 4.31 -0.79
C ARG A 22 12.34 5.74 -1.27
N GLU A 23 12.92 6.66 -0.52
CA GLU A 23 13.22 8.03 -0.95
C GLU A 23 14.75 8.22 -0.99
N GLY A 24 15.34 8.17 -2.18
CA GLY A 24 16.80 8.18 -2.31
C GLY A 24 17.45 6.93 -1.71
N GLU A 25 18.22 7.11 -0.63
CA GLU A 25 18.89 6.05 0.13
C GLU A 25 18.10 5.64 1.39
N GLU A 26 17.04 6.37 1.74
CA GLU A 26 16.22 6.10 2.92
C GLU A 26 15.10 5.10 2.60
N GLU A 27 14.91 4.14 3.51
CA GLU A 27 13.80 3.20 3.47
C GLU A 27 12.58 3.82 4.17
N VAL A 28 11.41 3.66 3.56
CA VAL A 28 10.15 4.20 4.05
C VAL A 28 9.17 3.05 4.24
N ASP A 29 8.79 2.83 5.49
CA ASP A 29 7.74 1.89 5.87
C ASP A 29 6.37 2.39 5.39
N CYS A 30 5.72 1.58 4.57
CA CYS A 30 4.38 1.83 4.06
C CYS A 30 3.44 0.72 4.53
N PHE A 31 2.18 1.08 4.74
CA PHE A 31 1.18 0.17 5.31
C PHE A 31 -0.08 0.21 4.45
N VAL A 32 -0.78 -0.91 4.34
CA VAL A 32 -2.10 -0.99 3.69
C VAL A 32 -3.05 -1.71 4.62
N ASP A 33 -4.16 -1.07 5.00
CA ASP A 33 -5.16 -1.71 5.85
C ASP A 33 -5.90 -2.82 5.09
N GLU A 34 -6.32 -3.86 5.82
CA GLU A 34 -7.09 -4.99 5.28
C GLU A 34 -8.31 -4.52 4.47
N SER A 35 -9.08 -3.55 4.98
CA SER A 35 -10.27 -3.04 4.29
C SER A 35 -9.96 -2.36 2.95
N ALA A 36 -8.77 -1.77 2.78
CA ALA A 36 -8.34 -1.20 1.51
C ALA A 36 -8.02 -2.29 0.48
N ILE A 37 -7.52 -3.44 0.95
CA ILE A 37 -7.26 -4.62 0.12
C ILE A 37 -8.57 -5.32 -0.24
N GLU A 38 -9.49 -5.43 0.72
CA GLU A 38 -10.83 -6.01 0.53
C GLU A 38 -11.68 -5.30 -0.51
N ASP A 39 -11.60 -3.96 -0.61
CA ASP A 39 -12.34 -3.20 -1.63
C ASP A 39 -11.91 -3.53 -3.05
N LEU A 40 -10.61 -3.82 -3.24
CA LEU A 40 -10.02 -4.11 -4.55
C LEU A 40 -10.10 -5.59 -4.91
N ASP A 41 -9.94 -6.45 -3.91
CA ASP A 41 -9.91 -7.90 -4.05
C ASP A 41 -10.87 -8.51 -3.03
N GLY A 42 -12.08 -8.87 -3.47
CA GLY A 42 -13.08 -9.52 -2.62
C GLY A 42 -12.84 -11.02 -2.38
N GLY A 43 -11.67 -11.56 -2.75
CA GLY A 43 -11.33 -12.96 -2.53
C GLY A 43 -11.08 -13.25 -1.06
N GLU A 44 -11.99 -13.96 -0.41
CA GLU A 44 -11.92 -14.28 1.04
C GLU A 44 -10.96 -15.44 1.37
N ASP A 45 -10.50 -16.21 0.37
CA ASP A 45 -9.75 -17.46 0.60
C ASP A 45 -8.22 -17.30 0.60
N ASP A 46 -7.69 -16.20 0.06
CA ASP A 46 -6.24 -15.98 -0.09
C ASP A 46 -5.67 -15.13 1.06
N ALA A 47 -4.39 -15.33 1.38
CA ALA A 47 -3.68 -14.53 2.39
C ALA A 47 -3.64 -13.04 1.99
N LEU A 48 -3.65 -12.15 2.98
CA LEU A 48 -3.74 -10.71 2.77
C LEU A 48 -2.55 -10.18 1.96
N VAL A 49 -1.34 -10.71 2.20
CA VAL A 49 -0.14 -10.37 1.42
C VAL A 49 -0.23 -10.80 -0.04
N GLU A 50 -0.91 -11.90 -0.35
CA GLU A 50 -1.09 -12.37 -1.73
C GLU A 50 -2.08 -11.48 -2.48
N ARG A 51 -3.18 -11.12 -1.82
CA ARG A 51 -4.17 -10.16 -2.32
C ARG A 51 -3.53 -8.79 -2.54
N PHE A 52 -2.73 -8.31 -1.59
CA PHE A 52 -1.90 -7.10 -1.76
C PHE A 52 -1.01 -7.20 -3.00
N GLY A 53 -0.34 -8.35 -3.20
CA GLY A 53 0.57 -8.58 -4.32
C GLY A 53 -0.07 -8.38 -5.69
N ARG A 54 -1.37 -8.69 -5.84
CA ARG A 54 -2.13 -8.50 -7.09
C ARG A 54 -2.37 -7.03 -7.43
N HIS A 55 -2.41 -6.16 -6.42
CA HIS A 55 -2.68 -4.73 -6.54
C HIS A 55 -1.51 -3.85 -6.09
N ARG A 56 -0.31 -4.42 -5.88
CA ARG A 56 0.87 -3.74 -5.31
C ARG A 56 1.19 -2.41 -5.98
N ALA A 57 1.13 -2.33 -7.31
CA ALA A 57 1.43 -1.11 -8.05
C ALA A 57 0.47 0.04 -7.71
N LEU A 58 -0.80 -0.25 -7.44
CA LEU A 58 -1.78 0.75 -7.02
C LEU A 58 -1.49 1.24 -5.60
N PHE A 59 -1.21 0.33 -4.66
CA PHE A 59 -0.86 0.69 -3.29
C PHE A 59 0.44 1.49 -3.21
N GLU A 60 1.46 1.13 -3.99
CA GLU A 60 2.71 1.89 -4.12
C GLU A 60 2.45 3.31 -4.65
N ALA A 61 1.53 3.47 -5.60
CA ALA A 61 1.17 4.79 -6.13
C ALA A 61 0.44 5.65 -5.07
N ILE A 62 -0.51 5.07 -4.33
CA ILE A 62 -1.23 5.76 -3.25
C ILE A 62 -0.26 6.13 -2.12
N ALA A 63 0.59 5.20 -1.67
CA ALA A 63 1.59 5.45 -0.63
C ALA A 63 2.57 6.56 -1.05
N SER A 64 3.02 6.56 -2.30
CA SER A 64 3.87 7.65 -2.82
C SER A 64 3.14 8.99 -2.85
N TRP A 65 1.83 9.02 -3.13
CA TRP A 65 1.04 10.25 -3.11
C TRP A 65 0.88 10.78 -1.68
N LEU A 66 0.50 9.93 -0.72
CA LEU A 66 0.38 10.29 0.70
C LEU A 66 1.69 10.85 1.24
N HIS A 67 2.82 10.21 0.91
CA HIS A 67 4.13 10.70 1.32
C HIS A 67 4.47 12.07 0.73
N ASP A 68 4.09 12.35 -0.52
CA ASP A 68 4.34 13.65 -1.16
C ASP A 68 3.48 14.78 -0.55
N GLU A 69 2.30 14.44 -0.01
CA GLU A 69 1.46 15.35 0.80
C GLU A 69 2.01 15.57 2.22
N GLY A 70 3.09 14.87 2.61
CA GLY A 70 3.72 14.97 3.93
C GLY A 70 3.07 14.08 4.99
N GLU A 71 2.23 13.12 4.57
CA GLU A 71 1.56 12.17 5.46
C GLU A 71 2.38 10.88 5.63
N ILE A 72 2.09 10.15 6.70
CA ILE A 72 2.61 8.79 6.88
C ILE A 72 1.95 7.90 5.81
N PRO A 73 2.70 7.13 5.02
CA PRO A 73 2.16 6.35 3.90
C PRO A 73 1.39 5.12 4.37
N ARG A 74 0.20 5.36 4.94
CA ARG A 74 -0.75 4.36 5.42
C ARG A 74 -2.00 4.40 4.53
N VAL A 75 -2.12 3.41 3.66
CA VAL A 75 -3.19 3.30 2.67
C VAL A 75 -4.43 2.69 3.31
N GLU A 76 -5.34 3.55 3.74
CA GLU A 76 -6.70 3.18 4.16
C GLU A 76 -7.72 3.15 3.00
N LEU A 77 -8.88 2.55 3.24
CA LEU A 77 -9.97 2.40 2.26
C LEU A 77 -10.36 3.72 1.58
N HIS A 78 -10.48 4.80 2.35
CA HIS A 78 -10.93 6.08 1.82
C HIS A 78 -9.94 6.67 0.80
N HIS A 79 -8.64 6.37 0.92
CA HIS A 79 -7.65 6.76 -0.07
C HIS A 79 -7.81 5.97 -1.38
N VAL A 80 -8.13 4.67 -1.30
CA VAL A 80 -8.40 3.84 -2.49
C VAL A 80 -9.59 4.40 -3.26
N VAL A 81 -10.67 4.75 -2.57
CA VAL A 81 -11.87 5.36 -3.17
C VAL A 81 -11.52 6.68 -3.86
N GLN A 82 -10.83 7.59 -3.17
CA GLN A 82 -10.41 8.88 -3.72
C GLN A 82 -9.50 8.74 -4.94
N PHE A 83 -8.59 7.76 -4.92
CA PHE A 83 -7.64 7.54 -6.02
C PHE A 83 -8.33 6.98 -7.27
N ARG A 84 -9.42 6.22 -7.12
CA ARG A 84 -10.22 5.69 -8.24
C ARG A 84 -11.09 6.74 -8.94
N GLU A 85 -11.43 7.83 -8.26
CA GLU A 85 -12.25 8.93 -8.81
C GLU A 85 -11.42 10.01 -9.53
N ARG A 86 -10.08 9.92 -9.47
CA ARG A 86 -9.14 10.83 -10.14
C ARG A 86 -8.78 10.35 -11.55
#